data_AF-A0A2P8EDN3-F1
#
_entry.id   AF-A0A2P8EDN3-F1
#
_cell.length_a   1.000
_cell.length_b   1.000
_cell.length_c   1.000
_cell.angle_alpha   90.00
_cell.angle_beta   90.00
_cell.angle_gamma   90.00
#
_symmetry.space_group_name_H-M   'P 1'
#
loop_
_entity.id
_entity.type
_entity.pdbx_description
1 polymer ?
#
loop_
_entity_poly.entity_id
_entity_poly.type
_entity_poly.pdbx_seq_one_letter_code
_entity_poly.pdbx_strand_id
1 'polypeptide(L)'
;MKKIFTFCLLFVFNFSFAQEEAQQDTVPSSIKEIKFWDSELSVGFNFNQAAFSGNWKAGGVNSVAFGTLVTGKSNYRKGKYSWTNQLELIYGLVRNEGQDLRKSNDRIFFDSKAGYKFSEKWGYFASLNFITQFTDGFDYSGDDPLRISGFFSPAFLTTGLGFEYIPNDEFNLRLAPFSPRLTFVSDPSIADNVPTNYGVPIGSKVRTEWLAFQLFMTYSKSLGENLTLNTRYQMFANYETLAFKTIDHRLDLTLVAKITKYVDVTFTSINVYDIDMDTNIQFSQALALGILYKVGNKK
;
A
#
# COMPACT_ATOMS: atom_id res chain seq x y z
N MET A 1 -45.24 -0.44 -0.59
CA MET A 1 -44.69 -1.64 0.08
C MET A 1 -43.94 -2.48 -0.96
N LYS A 2 -42.61 -2.35 -1.02
CA LYS A 2 -41.74 -3.21 -1.83
C LYS A 2 -40.60 -3.63 -0.91
N LYS A 3 -40.55 -4.91 -0.56
CA LYS A 3 -39.52 -5.51 0.29
C LYS A 3 -38.29 -5.76 -0.60
N ILE A 4 -37.21 -5.01 -0.37
CA ILE A 4 -35.92 -5.29 -0.99
C ILE A 4 -35.11 -6.05 0.05
N PHE A 5 -34.77 -7.29 -0.31
CA PHE A 5 -34.00 -8.22 0.50
C PHE A 5 -32.53 -7.77 0.52
N THR A 6 -32.05 -7.31 1.67
CA THR A 6 -30.62 -7.05 1.89
C THR A 6 -29.96 -8.37 2.30
N PHE A 7 -29.09 -8.90 1.43
CA PHE A 7 -28.25 -10.05 1.73
C PHE A 7 -26.96 -9.55 2.39
N CYS A 8 -26.94 -9.49 3.73
CA CYS A 8 -25.70 -9.29 4.49
C CYS A 8 -24.92 -10.60 4.52
N LEU A 9 -23.85 -10.68 3.72
CA LEU A 9 -22.86 -11.74 3.81
C LEU A 9 -21.95 -11.45 5.02
N LEU A 10 -22.27 -12.07 6.17
CA LEU A 10 -21.42 -12.07 7.37
C LEU A 10 -20.21 -12.98 7.13
N PHE A 11 -19.08 -12.38 6.75
CA PHE A 11 -17.77 -13.04 6.86
C PHE A 11 -17.33 -13.00 8.33
N VAL A 12 -17.65 -14.04 9.08
CA VAL A 12 -17.09 -14.25 10.43
C VAL A 12 -15.67 -14.77 10.28
N PHE A 13 -14.69 -13.87 10.36
CA PHE A 13 -13.32 -14.26 10.65
C PHE A 13 -13.26 -14.71 12.12
N ASN A 14 -13.18 -16.02 12.34
CA ASN A 14 -12.82 -16.58 13.63
C ASN A 14 -11.34 -16.26 13.90
N PHE A 15 -11.07 -15.15 14.57
CA PHE A 15 -9.82 -14.99 15.30
C PHE A 15 -9.95 -15.81 16.59
N SER A 16 -9.47 -17.05 16.57
CA SER A 16 -9.23 -17.80 17.80
C SER A 16 -8.10 -17.10 18.56
N PHE A 17 -8.47 -16.20 19.47
CA PHE A 17 -7.60 -15.86 20.59
C PHE A 17 -7.59 -17.07 21.51
N ALA A 18 -6.52 -17.85 21.48
CA ALA A 18 -6.22 -18.76 22.58
C ALA A 18 -5.92 -17.89 23.80
N GLN A 19 -6.93 -17.67 24.66
CA GLN A 19 -6.68 -17.28 26.04
C GLN A 19 -6.20 -18.55 26.75
N GLU A 20 -4.89 -18.63 26.95
CA GLU A 20 -4.30 -19.53 27.93
C GLU A 20 -4.71 -19.00 29.32
N GLU A 21 -5.53 -19.76 30.03
CA GLU A 21 -5.86 -19.48 31.43
C GLU A 21 -4.55 -19.46 32.22
N ALA A 22 -4.32 -18.37 32.95
CA ALA A 22 -3.16 -18.21 33.81
C ALA A 22 -3.28 -19.16 35.01
N GLN A 23 -2.86 -20.41 34.84
CA GLN A 23 -2.49 -21.27 35.95
C GLN A 23 -1.15 -20.77 36.49
N GLN A 24 -1.18 -20.24 37.70
CA GLN A 24 -0.03 -19.68 38.40
C GLN A 24 0.89 -20.81 38.87
N ASP A 25 1.59 -21.45 37.93
CA ASP A 25 2.72 -22.32 38.23
C ASP A 25 3.98 -21.46 38.36
N THR A 26 4.50 -21.37 39.58
CA THR A 26 5.76 -20.72 39.92
C THR A 26 6.94 -21.43 39.25
N VAL A 27 7.23 -21.06 38.00
CA VAL A 27 8.47 -21.42 37.30
C VAL A 27 9.47 -20.27 37.44
N PRO A 28 10.75 -20.52 37.79
CA PRO A 28 11.74 -19.47 37.99
C PRO A 28 11.88 -18.55 36.77
N SER A 29 11.88 -17.25 37.02
CA SER A 29 11.93 -16.14 36.07
C SER A 29 13.29 -15.97 35.35
N SER A 30 13.88 -17.05 34.85
CA SER A 30 15.20 -17.05 34.19
C SER A 30 15.22 -17.52 32.74
N ILE A 31 14.08 -17.79 32.11
CA ILE A 31 14.01 -17.96 30.66
C ILE A 31 13.37 -16.71 30.07
N LYS A 32 14.20 -15.76 29.61
CA LYS A 32 13.74 -14.74 28.66
C LYS A 32 13.25 -15.50 27.43
N GLU A 33 11.94 -15.54 27.24
CA GLU A 33 11.32 -16.11 26.05
C GLU A 33 11.95 -15.44 24.81
N ILE A 34 12.67 -16.21 23.99
CA ILE A 34 13.36 -15.67 22.82
C ILE A 34 12.31 -15.38 21.77
N LYS A 35 11.87 -14.12 21.72
CA LYS A 35 10.88 -13.67 20.77
C LYS A 35 11.52 -13.43 19.41
N PHE A 36 11.29 -14.37 18.48
CA PHE A 36 11.80 -14.27 17.11
C PHE A 36 10.92 -13.42 16.19
N TRP A 37 9.68 -13.13 16.60
CA TRP A 37 8.70 -12.36 15.82
C TRP A 37 8.43 -10.98 16.42
N ASP A 38 8.59 -9.94 15.61
CA ASP A 38 8.17 -8.58 15.88
C ASP A 38 7.01 -8.21 14.95
N SER A 39 5.85 -7.90 15.52
CA SER A 39 4.61 -7.65 14.80
C SER A 39 3.99 -6.33 15.23
N GLU A 40 3.47 -5.60 14.25
CA GLU A 40 2.92 -4.27 14.41
C GLU A 40 1.68 -4.12 13.52
N LEU A 41 0.61 -3.56 14.07
CA LEU A 41 -0.60 -3.16 13.38
C LEU A 41 -0.85 -1.69 13.66
N SER A 42 -1.04 -0.91 12.60
CA SER A 42 -1.45 0.48 12.67
C SER A 42 -2.75 0.67 11.90
N VAL A 43 -3.72 1.33 12.51
CA VAL A 43 -5.01 1.70 11.90
C VAL A 43 -5.14 3.21 12.00
N GLY A 44 -5.26 3.87 10.85
CA GLY A 44 -5.35 5.30 10.71
C GLY A 44 -6.63 5.72 10.01
N PHE A 45 -7.26 6.79 10.50
CA PHE A 45 -8.40 7.44 9.86
C PHE A 45 -8.09 8.91 9.63
N ASN A 46 -8.23 9.37 8.39
CA ASN A 46 -7.87 10.70 7.96
C ASN A 46 -9.11 11.47 7.53
N PHE A 47 -9.21 12.72 7.94
CA PHE A 47 -10.33 13.61 7.61
C PHE A 47 -9.79 14.92 7.02
N ASN A 48 -10.46 15.40 5.97
CA ASN A 48 -10.26 16.74 5.42
C ASN A 48 -11.62 17.36 5.12
N GLN A 49 -11.78 18.64 5.45
CA GLN A 49 -13.04 19.35 5.27
C GLN A 49 -12.78 20.80 4.88
N ALA A 50 -13.54 21.28 3.89
CA ALA A 50 -13.72 22.69 3.61
C ALA A 50 -15.22 23.03 3.70
N ALA A 51 -15.56 24.07 4.47
CA ALA A 51 -16.94 24.48 4.70
C ALA A 51 -17.11 25.99 4.60
N PHE A 52 -18.14 26.41 3.87
CA PHE A 52 -18.51 27.77 3.54
C PHE A 52 -20.02 27.92 3.69
N SER A 53 -20.46 29.00 4.32
CA SER A 53 -21.87 29.31 4.46
C SER A 53 -22.48 29.72 3.11
N GLY A 54 -23.80 29.61 2.95
CA GLY A 54 -24.48 30.00 1.70
C GLY A 54 -24.35 31.50 1.35
N ASN A 55 -23.95 32.34 2.30
CA ASN A 55 -23.65 33.76 2.08
C ASN A 55 -22.14 34.06 1.92
N TRP A 56 -21.27 33.04 1.87
CA TRP A 56 -19.83 33.23 1.71
C TRP A 56 -19.50 33.75 0.31
N LYS A 57 -19.07 35.01 0.21
CA LYS A 57 -18.91 35.71 -1.08
C LYS A 57 -17.57 35.47 -1.77
N ALA A 58 -16.59 34.84 -1.11
CA ALA A 58 -15.27 34.60 -1.70
C ALA A 58 -15.21 33.37 -2.65
N GLY A 59 -16.34 32.67 -2.86
CA GLY A 59 -16.45 31.62 -3.88
C GLY A 59 -15.89 30.24 -3.52
N GLY A 60 -15.75 29.93 -2.23
CA GLY A 60 -15.31 28.60 -1.78
C GLY A 60 -16.30 27.49 -2.15
N VAL A 61 -15.80 26.27 -2.34
CA VAL A 61 -16.59 25.06 -2.64
C VAL A 61 -16.52 24.13 -1.44
N ASN A 62 -17.67 23.70 -0.92
CA ASN A 62 -17.69 22.77 0.21
C ASN A 62 -17.13 21.41 -0.22
N SER A 63 -16.35 20.79 0.67
CA SER A 63 -15.82 19.46 0.44
C SER A 63 -15.63 18.68 1.73
N VAL A 64 -15.75 17.37 1.61
CA VAL A 64 -15.40 16.42 2.67
C VAL A 64 -14.61 15.28 2.06
N ALA A 65 -13.53 14.89 2.72
CA ALA A 65 -12.76 13.71 2.37
C ALA A 65 -12.51 12.86 3.60
N PHE A 66 -12.54 11.55 3.38
CA PHE A 66 -12.27 10.54 4.37
C PHE A 66 -11.26 9.54 3.82
N GLY A 67 -10.27 9.18 4.62
CA GLY A 67 -9.28 8.18 4.28
C GLY A 67 -9.10 7.17 5.40
N THR A 68 -8.82 5.93 5.05
CA THR A 68 -8.43 4.87 5.99
C THR A 68 -7.11 4.26 5.53
N LEU A 69 -6.20 4.04 6.48
CA LEU A 69 -4.92 3.37 6.28
C LEU A 69 -4.78 2.27 7.32
N VAL A 70 -4.68 1.01 6.88
CA VAL A 70 -4.32 -0.10 7.76
C VAL A 70 -2.97 -0.64 7.32
N THR A 71 -1.98 -0.63 8.23
CA THR A 71 -0.66 -1.18 7.97
C THR A 71 -0.35 -2.28 8.98
N GLY A 72 -0.08 -3.49 8.48
CA GLY A 72 0.40 -4.61 9.28
C GLY A 72 1.85 -4.95 8.90
N LYS A 73 2.70 -5.24 9.88
CA LYS A 73 4.06 -5.73 9.69
C LYS A 73 4.29 -6.94 10.58
N SER A 74 4.99 -7.95 10.08
CA SER A 74 5.43 -9.10 10.86
C SER A 74 6.83 -9.53 10.41
N ASN A 75 7.77 -9.48 11.34
CA ASN A 75 9.19 -9.68 11.10
C ASN A 75 9.71 -10.84 11.95
N TYR A 76 10.05 -11.95 11.31
CA TYR A 76 10.83 -13.01 11.91
C TYR A 76 12.32 -12.76 11.72
N ARG A 77 13.12 -12.93 12.76
CA ARG A 77 14.59 -12.93 12.68
C ARG A 77 15.18 -14.00 13.60
N LYS A 78 15.98 -14.91 13.04
CA LYS A 78 16.74 -15.91 13.80
C LYS A 78 18.08 -16.17 13.13
N GLY A 79 19.17 -15.81 13.81
CA GLY A 79 20.52 -15.91 13.26
C GLY A 79 20.65 -15.10 11.96
N LYS A 80 21.01 -15.77 10.86
CA LYS A 80 21.14 -15.16 9.54
C LYS A 80 19.83 -15.10 8.74
N TYR A 81 18.78 -15.78 9.21
CA TYR A 81 17.50 -15.86 8.49
C TYR A 81 16.55 -14.76 8.93
N SER A 82 15.83 -14.20 7.96
CA SER A 82 14.72 -13.29 8.22
C SER A 82 13.52 -13.60 7.32
N TRP A 83 12.33 -13.32 7.82
CA TRP A 83 11.11 -13.32 7.02
C TRP A 83 10.27 -12.11 7.40
N THR A 84 10.10 -11.19 6.45
CA THR A 84 9.38 -9.94 6.62
C THR A 84 8.09 -9.98 5.82
N ASN A 85 6.97 -9.67 6.45
CA ASN A 85 5.68 -9.50 5.81
C ASN A 85 5.16 -8.10 6.09
N GLN A 86 4.65 -7.42 5.07
CA GLN A 86 4.01 -6.11 5.17
C GLN A 86 2.70 -6.13 4.40
N LEU A 87 1.62 -5.72 5.06
CA LEU A 87 0.31 -5.47 4.47
C LEU A 87 0.00 -3.98 4.61
N GLU A 88 -0.49 -3.36 3.56
CA GLU A 88 -0.94 -1.97 3.56
C GLU A 88 -2.24 -1.86 2.77
N LEU A 89 -3.30 -1.43 3.45
CA LEU A 89 -4.63 -1.23 2.91
C LEU A 89 -4.94 0.26 2.97
N ILE A 90 -5.18 0.87 1.82
CA ILE A 90 -5.52 2.28 1.69
C ILE A 90 -6.87 2.39 0.99
N TYR A 91 -7.76 3.18 1.58
CA TYR A 91 -9.00 3.54 0.93
C TYR A 91 -9.34 5.00 1.22
N GLY A 92 -9.67 5.76 0.18
CA GLY A 92 -9.90 7.20 0.25
C GLY A 92 -11.09 7.62 -0.59
N LEU A 93 -11.90 8.50 -0.03
CA LEU A 93 -13.10 9.06 -0.64
C LEU A 93 -13.07 10.58 -0.52
N VAL A 94 -13.57 11.26 -1.54
CA VAL A 94 -13.76 12.71 -1.55
C VAL A 94 -15.11 13.05 -2.18
N ARG A 95 -15.80 14.04 -1.62
CA ARG A 95 -17.00 14.61 -2.18
C ARG A 95 -16.89 16.12 -2.16
N ASN A 96 -16.92 16.72 -3.33
CA ASN A 96 -17.07 18.17 -3.48
C ASN A 96 -18.54 18.49 -3.72
N GLU A 97 -18.96 19.68 -3.33
CA GLU A 97 -20.30 20.19 -3.63
C GLU A 97 -20.56 20.19 -5.14
N GLY A 98 -21.74 19.71 -5.55
CA GLY A 98 -22.10 19.54 -6.96
C GLY A 98 -21.45 18.32 -7.64
N GLN A 99 -20.66 17.52 -6.91
CA GLN A 99 -20.09 16.27 -7.42
C GLN A 99 -20.56 15.05 -6.61
N ASP A 100 -20.59 13.91 -7.28
CA ASP A 100 -20.75 12.62 -6.61
C ASP A 100 -19.52 12.28 -5.77
N LEU A 101 -19.70 11.29 -4.89
CA LEU A 101 -18.61 10.74 -4.10
C LEU A 101 -17.61 10.04 -5.03
N ARG A 102 -16.35 10.49 -5.00
CA ARG A 102 -15.26 9.96 -5.83
C ARG A 102 -14.21 9.27 -4.99
N LYS A 103 -13.66 8.19 -5.52
CA LYS A 103 -12.53 7.47 -4.95
C LYS A 103 -11.25 8.28 -5.17
N SER A 104 -10.54 8.61 -4.10
CA SER A 104 -9.29 9.37 -4.16
C SER A 104 -8.04 8.49 -4.03
N ASN A 105 -8.15 7.38 -3.29
CA ASN A 105 -7.10 6.37 -3.16
C ASN A 105 -7.73 4.99 -2.96
N ASP A 106 -7.11 3.95 -3.51
CA ASP A 106 -7.56 2.57 -3.34
C ASP A 106 -6.39 1.63 -3.63
N ARG A 107 -5.89 0.97 -2.59
CA ARG A 107 -4.76 0.05 -2.73
C ARG A 107 -4.77 -1.03 -1.66
N ILE A 108 -4.61 -2.26 -2.12
CA ILE A 108 -4.15 -3.40 -1.35
C ILE A 108 -2.70 -3.63 -1.77
N PHE A 109 -1.77 -3.53 -0.83
CA PHE A 109 -0.36 -3.82 -1.04
C PHE A 109 0.08 -4.90 -0.05
N PHE A 110 0.71 -5.95 -0.56
CA PHE A 110 1.29 -7.01 0.25
C PHE A 110 2.73 -7.30 -0.21
N ASP A 111 3.67 -7.32 0.71
CA ASP A 111 5.08 -7.66 0.48
C ASP A 111 5.48 -8.78 1.44
N SER A 112 5.98 -9.89 0.91
CA SER A 112 6.55 -10.98 1.69
C SER A 112 7.97 -11.25 1.20
N LYS A 113 8.94 -11.23 2.11
CA LYS A 113 10.36 -11.36 1.78
C LYS A 113 11.05 -12.30 2.74
N ALA A 114 11.66 -13.36 2.21
CA ALA A 114 12.63 -14.19 2.92
C ALA A 114 14.05 -13.68 2.64
N GLY A 115 14.87 -13.52 3.68
CA GLY A 115 16.23 -13.00 3.58
C GLY A 115 17.25 -13.89 4.29
N TYR A 116 18.46 -13.94 3.75
CA TYR A 116 19.63 -14.60 4.33
C TYR A 116 20.82 -13.65 4.37
N LYS A 117 21.23 -13.28 5.59
CA LYS A 117 22.32 -12.35 5.86
C LYS A 117 23.68 -13.02 5.70
N PHE A 118 24.54 -12.49 4.83
CA PHE A 118 25.91 -13.00 4.65
C PHE A 118 27.00 -12.04 5.16
N SER A 119 26.68 -10.75 5.39
CA SER A 119 27.54 -9.79 6.09
C SER A 119 26.70 -8.92 7.02
N GLU A 120 27.31 -8.01 7.79
CA GLU A 120 26.57 -7.14 8.70
C GLU A 120 25.49 -6.29 8.03
N LYS A 121 25.71 -5.88 6.78
CA LYS A 121 24.83 -4.96 6.04
C LYS A 121 24.22 -5.57 4.79
N TRP A 122 24.70 -6.73 4.34
CA TRP A 122 24.25 -7.36 3.09
C TRP A 122 23.66 -8.75 3.31
N GLY A 123 22.64 -9.06 2.51
CA GLY A 123 22.00 -10.36 2.44
C GLY A 123 21.52 -10.68 1.04
N TYR A 124 21.16 -11.95 0.84
CA TYR A 124 20.33 -12.38 -0.28
C TYR A 124 18.87 -12.29 0.13
N PHE A 125 17.98 -12.09 -0.83
CA PHE A 125 16.55 -12.19 -0.59
C PHE A 125 15.81 -12.86 -1.74
N ALA A 126 14.67 -13.45 -1.40
CA ALA A 126 13.59 -13.77 -2.32
C ALA A 126 12.32 -13.08 -1.81
N SER A 127 11.53 -12.49 -2.70
CA SER A 127 10.31 -11.77 -2.33
C SER A 127 9.17 -11.98 -3.31
N LEU A 128 7.97 -11.70 -2.80
CA LEU A 128 6.74 -11.58 -3.53
C LEU A 128 6.08 -10.25 -3.12
N ASN A 129 5.71 -9.46 -4.11
CA ASN A 129 5.01 -8.20 -3.98
C ASN A 129 3.70 -8.28 -4.76
N PHE A 130 2.58 -8.03 -4.09
CA PHE A 130 1.25 -8.07 -4.68
C PHE A 130 0.54 -6.74 -4.49
N ILE A 131 -0.02 -6.18 -5.58
CA ILE A 131 -0.73 -4.91 -5.58
C ILE A 131 -2.05 -5.08 -6.32
N THR A 132 -3.15 -4.66 -5.70
CA THR A 132 -4.45 -4.49 -6.37
C THR A 132 -5.28 -3.44 -5.62
N GLN A 133 -6.59 -3.42 -5.82
CA GLN A 133 -7.53 -2.43 -5.29
C GLN A 133 -8.85 -3.10 -4.88
N PHE A 134 -9.63 -2.43 -4.04
CA PHE A 134 -10.86 -2.95 -3.45
C PHE A 134 -12.08 -2.78 -4.35
N THR A 135 -12.28 -1.58 -4.90
CA THR A 135 -13.54 -1.19 -5.53
C THR A 135 -13.34 -0.69 -6.95
N ASP A 136 -14.44 -0.46 -7.65
CA ASP A 136 -14.40 0.13 -8.97
C ASP A 136 -13.79 1.53 -8.96
N GLY A 137 -13.08 1.88 -10.03
CA GLY A 137 -12.55 3.20 -10.33
C GLY A 137 -13.20 3.72 -11.61
N PHE A 138 -13.43 5.03 -11.65
CA PHE A 138 -14.12 5.69 -12.75
C PHE A 138 -13.34 6.90 -13.24
N ASP A 139 -13.32 7.08 -14.56
CA ASP A 139 -12.98 8.34 -15.19
C ASP A 139 -14.23 9.23 -15.27
N TYR A 140 -14.07 10.50 -14.92
CA TYR A 140 -15.12 11.53 -14.89
C TYR A 140 -14.82 12.68 -15.85
N SER A 141 -13.97 12.45 -16.86
CA SER A 141 -13.58 13.44 -17.88
C SER A 141 -14.71 13.74 -18.88
N GLY A 142 -15.63 12.80 -19.11
CA GLY A 142 -16.81 12.95 -19.95
C GLY A 142 -18.12 13.20 -19.18
N ASP A 143 -19.24 13.21 -19.91
CA ASP A 143 -20.59 13.42 -19.35
C ASP A 143 -21.02 12.25 -18.45
N ASP A 144 -20.73 11.02 -18.88
CA ASP A 144 -21.02 9.79 -18.15
C ASP A 144 -19.74 9.18 -17.54
N PRO A 145 -19.77 8.73 -16.26
CA PRO A 145 -18.62 8.07 -15.65
C PRO A 145 -18.28 6.75 -16.34
N LEU A 146 -17.02 6.60 -16.78
CA LEU A 146 -16.53 5.38 -17.41
C LEU A 146 -15.76 4.53 -16.42
N ARG A 147 -16.12 3.25 -16.26
CA ARG A 147 -15.44 2.34 -15.35
C ARG A 147 -14.09 1.94 -15.93
N ILE A 148 -13.01 2.38 -15.29
CA ILE A 148 -11.64 2.13 -15.75
C ILE A 148 -10.94 1.05 -14.92
N SER A 149 -11.44 0.73 -13.73
CA SER A 149 -10.76 -0.25 -12.88
C SER A 149 -11.74 -0.95 -11.93
N GLY A 150 -11.33 -2.09 -11.37
CA GLY A 150 -12.11 -2.87 -10.40
C GLY A 150 -11.26 -3.82 -9.57
N PHE A 151 -11.87 -4.60 -8.68
CA PHE A 151 -11.13 -5.59 -7.89
C PHE A 151 -10.37 -6.55 -8.82
N PHE A 152 -9.05 -6.67 -8.62
CA PHE A 152 -8.18 -7.50 -9.46
C PHE A 152 -8.11 -7.10 -10.96
N SER A 153 -8.44 -5.84 -11.26
CA SER A 153 -8.41 -5.26 -12.61
C SER A 153 -7.93 -3.80 -12.56
N PRO A 154 -6.61 -3.55 -12.46
CA PRO A 154 -5.53 -4.54 -12.52
C PRO A 154 -5.14 -5.12 -11.15
N ALA A 155 -4.43 -6.25 -11.19
CA ALA A 155 -3.58 -6.72 -10.10
C ALA A 155 -2.17 -7.00 -10.62
N PHE A 156 -1.16 -6.76 -9.79
CA PHE A 156 0.24 -7.00 -10.10
C PHE A 156 0.83 -7.97 -9.09
N LEU A 157 1.44 -9.05 -9.56
CA LEU A 157 2.23 -9.96 -8.75
C LEU A 157 3.67 -9.92 -9.25
N THR A 158 4.54 -9.26 -8.51
CA THR A 158 5.98 -9.19 -8.82
C THR A 158 6.74 -10.08 -7.85
N THR A 159 7.53 -11.00 -8.37
CA THR A 159 8.51 -11.76 -7.59
C THR A 159 9.88 -11.11 -7.72
N GLY A 160 10.79 -11.35 -6.79
CA GLY A 160 12.14 -10.81 -6.85
C GLY A 160 13.16 -11.73 -6.20
N LEU A 161 14.31 -11.91 -6.83
CA LEU A 161 15.48 -12.60 -6.28
C LEU A 161 16.70 -11.71 -6.45
N GLY A 162 17.46 -11.50 -5.37
CA GLY A 162 18.67 -10.69 -5.46
C GLY A 162 19.33 -10.36 -4.14
N PHE A 163 19.85 -9.14 -4.05
CA PHE A 163 20.66 -8.66 -2.93
C PHE A 163 19.94 -7.54 -2.19
N GLU A 164 20.05 -7.57 -0.87
CA GLU A 164 19.56 -6.48 -0.02
C GLU A 164 20.70 -5.83 0.75
N TYR A 165 20.59 -4.52 0.91
CA TYR A 165 21.48 -3.69 1.71
C TYR A 165 20.69 -3.00 2.82
N ILE A 166 21.02 -3.33 4.07
CA ILE A 166 20.41 -2.82 5.29
C ILE A 166 21.52 -2.32 6.21
N PRO A 167 21.97 -1.06 6.05
CA PRO A 167 23.04 -0.50 6.88
C PRO A 167 22.61 -0.16 8.30
N ASN A 168 21.30 0.09 8.51
CA ASN A 168 20.69 0.48 9.78
C ASN A 168 19.17 0.17 9.72
N ASP A 169 18.44 0.53 10.77
CA ASP A 169 16.99 0.31 10.86
C ASP A 169 16.15 1.31 10.04
N GLU A 170 16.76 2.37 9.52
CA GLU A 170 16.08 3.42 8.75
C GLU A 170 16.02 3.11 7.25
N PHE A 171 17.03 2.43 6.69
CA PHE A 171 17.21 2.26 5.25
C PHE A 171 17.26 0.78 4.85
N ASN A 172 16.51 0.43 3.80
CA ASN A 172 16.59 -0.86 3.13
C ASN A 172 16.57 -0.62 1.62
N LEU A 173 17.54 -1.21 0.92
CA LEU A 173 17.58 -1.26 -0.54
C LEU A 173 17.60 -2.71 -1.00
N ARG A 174 16.71 -3.06 -1.91
CA ARG A 174 16.66 -4.36 -2.59
C ARG A 174 16.97 -4.16 -4.07
N LEU A 175 17.90 -4.96 -4.58
CA LEU A 175 18.28 -5.02 -5.98
C LEU A 175 18.02 -6.44 -6.47
N ALA A 176 16.93 -6.63 -7.22
CA ALA A 176 16.55 -7.91 -7.81
C ALA A 176 16.78 -7.91 -9.33
N PRO A 177 17.92 -8.45 -9.81
CA PRO A 177 18.15 -8.64 -11.25
C PRO A 177 17.21 -9.66 -11.90
N PHE A 178 16.50 -10.46 -11.11
CA PHE A 178 15.47 -11.36 -11.61
C PHE A 178 14.15 -11.10 -10.87
N SER A 179 13.24 -10.42 -11.55
CA SER A 179 11.96 -9.98 -10.97
C SER A 179 10.75 -10.20 -11.88
N PRO A 180 10.34 -11.45 -12.16
CA PRO A 180 9.16 -11.71 -12.97
C PRO A 180 7.91 -10.99 -12.43
N ARG A 181 7.13 -10.36 -13.31
CA ARG A 181 5.85 -9.72 -12.98
C ARG A 181 4.71 -10.34 -13.78
N LEU A 182 3.61 -10.62 -13.10
CA LEU A 182 2.33 -10.96 -13.70
C LEU A 182 1.36 -9.79 -13.50
N THR A 183 0.79 -9.30 -14.59
CA THR A 183 -0.29 -8.32 -14.57
C THR A 183 -1.59 -9.02 -14.92
N PHE A 184 -2.59 -8.88 -14.06
CA PHE A 184 -3.90 -9.49 -14.22
C PHE A 184 -4.96 -8.43 -14.47
N VAL A 185 -5.85 -8.69 -15.42
CA VAL A 185 -7.11 -7.97 -15.61
C VAL A 185 -8.22 -9.00 -15.60
N SER A 186 -8.85 -9.18 -14.43
CA SER A 186 -9.85 -10.24 -14.22
C SER A 186 -11.16 -10.00 -14.97
N ASP A 187 -11.49 -8.73 -15.20
CA ASP A 187 -12.70 -8.24 -15.87
C ASP A 187 -12.34 -7.62 -17.23
N PRO A 188 -12.61 -8.32 -18.34
CA PRO A 188 -12.25 -7.85 -19.68
C PRO A 188 -12.99 -6.58 -20.12
N SER A 189 -14.13 -6.23 -19.52
CA SER A 189 -14.89 -5.02 -19.88
C SER A 189 -14.12 -3.73 -19.61
N ILE A 190 -13.07 -3.80 -18.78
CA ILE A 190 -12.16 -2.68 -18.55
C ILE A 190 -11.45 -2.25 -19.84
N ALA A 191 -11.17 -3.18 -20.76
CA ALA A 191 -10.52 -2.86 -22.03
C ALA A 191 -11.38 -1.96 -22.95
N ASP A 192 -12.70 -1.91 -22.72
CA ASP A 192 -13.61 -1.05 -23.48
C ASP A 192 -13.39 0.45 -23.15
N ASN A 193 -12.97 0.75 -21.91
CA ASN A 193 -12.73 2.12 -21.43
C ASN A 193 -11.24 2.46 -21.28
N VAL A 194 -10.37 1.44 -21.21
CA VAL A 194 -8.91 1.59 -21.09
C VAL A 194 -8.24 0.86 -22.25
N PRO A 195 -7.97 1.53 -23.39
CA PRO A 195 -7.47 0.88 -24.61
C PRO A 195 -6.14 0.14 -24.44
N THR A 196 -5.27 0.62 -23.53
CA THR A 196 -4.00 -0.07 -23.22
C THR A 196 -4.22 -1.35 -22.42
N ASN A 197 -5.37 -1.49 -21.76
CA ASN A 197 -5.73 -2.60 -20.87
C ASN A 197 -4.63 -2.92 -19.84
N TYR A 198 -3.97 -1.89 -19.31
CA TYR A 198 -2.82 -2.00 -18.41
C TYR A 198 -1.69 -2.88 -18.98
N GLY A 199 -1.55 -2.86 -20.30
CA GLY A 199 -0.60 -3.65 -21.08
C GLY A 199 -0.99 -5.11 -21.30
N VAL A 200 -2.08 -5.60 -20.71
CA VAL A 200 -2.57 -6.97 -20.93
C VAL A 200 -3.15 -7.08 -22.34
N PRO A 201 -2.67 -8.02 -23.19
CA PRO A 201 -3.20 -8.18 -24.54
C PRO A 201 -4.72 -8.38 -24.56
N ILE A 202 -5.42 -7.69 -25.47
CA ILE A 202 -6.88 -7.83 -25.63
C ILE A 202 -7.22 -9.31 -25.88
N GLY A 203 -8.20 -9.83 -25.15
CA GLY A 203 -8.59 -11.25 -25.16
C GLY A 203 -7.81 -12.14 -24.18
N SER A 204 -6.74 -11.64 -23.57
CA SER A 204 -6.07 -12.27 -22.42
C SER A 204 -6.51 -11.63 -21.10
N LYS A 205 -6.36 -12.36 -20.01
CA LYS A 205 -6.52 -11.85 -18.63
C LYS A 205 -5.19 -11.65 -17.91
N VAL A 206 -4.10 -12.10 -18.51
CA VAL A 206 -2.77 -12.09 -17.89
C VAL A 206 -1.72 -11.64 -18.89
N ARG A 207 -0.84 -10.74 -18.46
CA ARG A 207 0.45 -10.46 -19.08
C ARG A 207 1.56 -10.95 -18.17
N THR A 208 2.61 -11.49 -18.78
CA THR A 208 3.81 -11.91 -18.06
C THR A 208 5.03 -11.16 -18.58
N GLU A 209 5.83 -10.63 -17.66
CA GLU A 209 7.11 -9.99 -17.91
C GLU A 209 8.16 -10.80 -17.16
N TRP A 210 8.77 -11.79 -17.84
CA TRP A 210 9.62 -12.79 -17.19
C TRP A 210 10.98 -12.26 -16.78
N LEU A 211 11.58 -11.46 -17.65
CA LEU A 211 12.95 -10.98 -17.51
C LEU A 211 12.91 -9.50 -17.15
N ALA A 212 12.99 -9.20 -15.86
CA ALA A 212 12.95 -7.81 -15.39
C ALA A 212 13.86 -7.58 -14.19
N PHE A 213 14.33 -6.34 -14.09
CA PHE A 213 14.97 -5.80 -12.91
C PHE A 213 13.96 -5.10 -12.01
N GLN A 214 14.07 -5.30 -10.70
CA GLN A 214 13.36 -4.48 -9.71
C GLN A 214 14.35 -3.88 -8.71
N LEU A 215 14.19 -2.57 -8.47
CA LEU A 215 14.75 -1.89 -7.31
C LEU A 215 13.62 -1.52 -6.37
N PHE A 216 13.77 -1.87 -5.10
CA PHE A 216 12.82 -1.51 -4.05
C PHE A 216 13.58 -0.89 -2.88
N MET A 217 13.31 0.37 -2.59
CA MET A 217 13.96 1.13 -1.52
C MET A 217 12.91 1.61 -0.52
N THR A 218 13.23 1.47 0.76
CA THR A 218 12.47 2.11 1.85
C THR A 218 13.41 2.90 2.74
N TYR A 219 12.95 4.09 3.14
CA TYR A 219 13.63 4.96 4.07
C TYR A 219 12.64 5.50 5.10
N SER A 220 12.89 5.26 6.39
CA SER A 220 12.06 5.73 7.50
C SER A 220 12.93 6.46 8.50
N LYS A 221 12.73 7.78 8.65
CA LYS A 221 13.54 8.63 9.52
C LYS A 221 12.67 9.49 10.41
N SER A 222 13.02 9.53 11.69
CA SER A 222 12.45 10.50 12.64
C SER A 222 13.19 11.84 12.49
N LEU A 223 12.45 12.88 12.11
CA LEU A 223 12.92 14.26 11.93
C LEU A 223 12.64 15.08 13.20
N GLY A 224 12.98 14.54 14.36
CA GLY A 224 12.60 15.05 15.68
C GLY A 224 11.69 14.07 16.43
N GLU A 225 11.17 14.49 17.58
CA GLU A 225 10.38 13.63 18.47
C GLU A 225 8.97 13.32 17.93
N ASN A 226 8.40 14.26 17.19
CA ASN A 226 7.00 14.22 16.74
C ASN A 226 6.84 14.20 15.21
N LEU A 227 7.94 14.10 14.45
CA LEU A 227 7.89 14.15 13.00
C LEU A 227 8.60 12.94 12.41
N THR A 228 7.91 12.18 11.55
CA THR A 228 8.49 10.99 10.90
C THR A 228 8.25 11.06 9.40
N LEU A 229 9.33 10.91 8.62
CA LEU A 229 9.30 10.77 7.18
C LEU A 229 9.45 9.30 6.80
N ASN A 230 8.52 8.80 6.00
CA ASN A 230 8.58 7.50 5.37
C ASN A 230 8.60 7.68 3.85
N THR A 231 9.55 7.04 3.19
CA THR A 231 9.70 7.04 1.73
C THR A 231 9.80 5.60 1.25
N ARG A 232 9.06 5.28 0.19
CA ARG A 232 9.18 4.01 -0.54
C ARG A 232 9.33 4.33 -2.02
N TYR A 233 10.43 3.89 -2.60
CA TYR A 233 10.70 4.03 -4.02
C TYR A 233 10.77 2.65 -4.69
N GLN A 234 10.11 2.51 -5.82
CA GLN A 234 10.11 1.31 -6.63
C GLN A 234 10.45 1.68 -8.06
N MET A 235 11.35 0.90 -8.65
CA MET A 235 11.67 0.97 -10.08
C MET A 235 11.55 -0.43 -10.65
N PHE A 236 10.94 -0.54 -11.83
CA PHE A 236 10.82 -1.79 -12.55
C PHE A 236 11.25 -1.58 -14.00
N ALA A 237 12.09 -2.48 -14.50
CA ALA A 237 12.59 -2.40 -15.86
C ALA A 237 12.49 -3.78 -16.52
N ASN A 238 11.58 -3.90 -17.48
CA ASN A 238 11.46 -5.09 -18.31
C ASN A 238 12.64 -5.13 -19.31
N TYR A 239 13.42 -6.21 -19.28
CA TYR A 239 14.60 -6.36 -20.13
C TYR A 239 14.23 -6.56 -21.60
N GLU A 240 13.03 -7.07 -21.90
CA GLU A 240 12.56 -7.30 -23.28
C GLU A 240 12.25 -5.99 -24.01
N THR A 241 11.86 -4.95 -23.28
CA THR A 241 11.44 -3.64 -23.81
C THR A 241 12.31 -2.49 -23.30
N LEU A 242 13.51 -2.81 -22.80
CA LEU A 242 14.34 -1.87 -22.04
C LEU A 242 14.70 -0.61 -22.83
N ALA A 243 14.14 0.52 -22.41
CA ALA A 243 14.48 1.86 -22.86
C ALA A 243 14.21 2.82 -21.70
N PHE A 244 14.85 4.00 -21.68
CA PHE A 244 14.65 4.96 -20.58
C PHE A 244 13.18 5.31 -20.32
N LYS A 245 12.35 5.35 -21.36
CA LYS A 245 10.92 5.68 -21.27
C LYS A 245 10.02 4.53 -20.83
N THR A 246 10.51 3.28 -20.84
CA THR A 246 9.73 2.08 -20.49
C THR A 246 10.05 1.57 -19.08
N ILE A 247 10.86 2.32 -18.33
CA ILE A 247 11.15 2.01 -16.93
C ILE A 247 10.04 2.61 -16.09
N ASP A 248 9.38 1.76 -15.31
CA ASP A 248 8.35 2.20 -14.38
C ASP A 248 8.99 2.77 -13.13
N HIS A 249 8.44 3.87 -12.63
CA HIS A 249 8.87 4.53 -11.41
C HIS A 249 7.68 4.78 -10.50
N ARG A 250 7.84 4.47 -9.20
CA ARG A 250 6.87 4.83 -8.18
C ARG A 250 7.58 5.37 -6.94
N LEU A 251 7.17 6.55 -6.50
CA LEU A 251 7.63 7.19 -5.27
C LEU A 251 6.43 7.47 -4.36
N ASP A 252 6.37 6.76 -3.24
CA ASP A 252 5.45 7.04 -2.15
C ASP A 252 6.21 7.78 -1.03
N LEU A 253 5.68 8.92 -0.58
CA LEU A 253 6.18 9.71 0.54
C LEU A 253 5.06 9.90 1.56
N THR A 254 5.37 9.74 2.84
CA THR A 254 4.44 9.96 3.95
C THR A 254 5.17 10.64 5.09
N LEU A 255 4.75 11.87 5.41
CA LEU A 255 5.23 12.64 6.54
C LEU A 255 4.14 12.67 7.61
N VAL A 256 4.44 12.17 8.80
CA VAL A 256 3.50 12.12 9.93
C VAL A 256 4.00 13.05 11.03
N ALA A 257 3.22 14.06 11.35
CA ALA A 257 3.44 14.98 12.46
C ALA A 257 2.46 14.65 13.59
N LYS A 258 2.96 14.05 14.68
CA LYS A 258 2.15 13.74 15.86
C LYS A 258 1.84 15.01 16.64
N ILE A 259 0.55 15.27 16.86
CA ILE A 259 0.09 16.37 17.71
C ILE A 259 -0.17 15.84 19.13
N THR A 260 -0.83 14.69 19.23
CA THR A 260 -1.07 13.99 20.50
C THR A 260 -0.76 12.50 20.34
N LYS A 261 -1.01 11.71 21.39
CA LYS A 261 -0.90 10.25 21.34
C LYS A 261 -1.79 9.60 20.26
N TYR A 262 -2.92 10.23 19.95
CA TYR A 262 -3.93 9.68 19.04
C TYR A 262 -4.17 10.53 17.81
N VAL A 263 -3.78 11.80 17.82
CA VAL A 263 -4.04 12.76 16.74
C VAL A 263 -2.74 13.12 16.05
N ASP A 264 -2.74 13.05 14.73
CA ASP A 264 -1.62 13.43 13.88
C ASP A 264 -2.08 14.28 12.69
N VAL A 265 -1.13 14.95 12.05
CA VAL A 265 -1.29 15.50 10.72
C VAL A 265 -0.42 14.67 9.79
N THR A 266 -1.04 14.10 8.77
CA THR A 266 -0.35 13.27 7.78
C THR A 266 -0.37 13.96 6.41
N PHE A 267 0.82 14.12 5.85
CA PHE A 267 1.02 14.47 4.44
C PHE A 267 1.42 13.22 3.67
N THR A 268 0.70 12.91 2.59
CA THR A 268 1.03 11.83 1.66
C THR A 268 1.25 12.38 0.26
N SER A 269 2.25 11.86 -0.44
CA SER A 269 2.45 12.09 -1.87
C SER A 269 2.77 10.76 -2.56
N ILE A 270 2.12 10.49 -3.67
CA ILE A 270 2.36 9.36 -4.55
C ILE A 270 2.68 9.93 -5.92
N ASN A 271 3.77 9.48 -6.52
CA ASN A 271 4.16 9.84 -7.87
C ASN A 271 4.41 8.54 -8.64
N VAL A 272 3.78 8.38 -9.80
CA VAL A 272 3.85 7.18 -10.63
C VAL A 272 4.15 7.59 -12.06
N TYR A 273 5.10 6.90 -12.67
CA TYR A 273 5.35 6.91 -14.10
C TYR A 273 5.32 5.47 -14.57
N ASP A 274 4.37 5.15 -15.44
CA ASP A 274 4.16 3.83 -16.02
C ASP A 274 3.46 4.04 -17.36
N ILE A 275 4.18 3.76 -18.45
CA ILE A 275 3.72 4.06 -19.81
C ILE A 275 2.56 3.17 -20.25
N ASP A 276 2.36 2.01 -19.61
CA ASP A 276 1.21 1.14 -19.86
C ASP A 276 -0.07 1.68 -19.21
N MET A 277 0.07 2.56 -18.20
CA MET A 277 -1.04 3.26 -17.55
C MET A 277 -1.32 4.63 -18.16
N ASP A 278 -0.33 5.52 -18.21
CA ASP A 278 -0.44 6.87 -18.76
C ASP A 278 0.92 7.35 -19.27
N THR A 279 0.94 8.13 -20.36
CA THR A 279 2.18 8.67 -20.92
C THR A 279 2.85 9.76 -20.06
N ASN A 280 2.12 10.36 -19.12
CA ASN A 280 2.60 11.42 -18.24
C ASN A 280 2.80 10.92 -16.80
N ILE A 281 3.55 11.70 -16.02
CA ILE A 281 3.69 11.45 -14.58
C ILE A 281 2.33 11.71 -13.90
N GLN A 282 1.83 10.70 -13.22
CA GLN A 282 0.65 10.80 -12.37
C GLN A 282 1.10 11.12 -10.94
N PHE A 283 0.40 12.04 -10.28
CA PHE A 283 0.65 12.35 -8.88
C PHE A 283 -0.65 12.46 -8.07
N SER A 284 -0.58 12.06 -6.81
CA SER A 284 -1.64 12.24 -5.82
C SER A 284 -0.99 12.80 -4.56
N GLN A 285 -1.59 13.83 -3.96
CA GLN A 285 -1.13 14.40 -2.71
C GLN A 285 -2.31 14.72 -1.80
N ALA A 286 -2.09 14.55 -0.49
CA ALA A 286 -3.09 14.89 0.51
C ALA A 286 -2.41 15.37 1.80
N LEU A 287 -3.05 16.33 2.45
CA LEU A 287 -2.77 16.73 3.83
C LEU A 287 -4.05 16.49 4.62
N ALA A 288 -3.97 15.71 5.69
CA ALA A 288 -5.15 15.35 6.47
C ALA A 288 -4.85 15.37 7.97
N LEU A 289 -5.90 15.65 8.75
CA LEU A 289 -5.89 15.41 10.18
C LEU A 289 -6.28 13.95 10.41
N GLY A 290 -5.44 13.22 11.12
CA GLY A 290 -5.53 11.79 11.33
C GLY A 290 -5.80 11.42 12.79
N ILE A 291 -6.48 10.29 12.98
CA ILE A 291 -6.40 9.50 14.19
C ILE A 291 -5.59 8.25 13.85
N LEU A 292 -4.44 8.06 14.49
CA LEU A 292 -3.60 6.89 14.32
C LEU A 292 -3.57 6.06 15.61
N TYR A 293 -4.07 4.83 15.51
CA TYR A 293 -3.94 3.83 16.56
C TYR A 293 -2.90 2.79 16.16
N LYS A 294 -1.94 2.53 17.05
CA LYS A 294 -0.85 1.60 16.81
C LYS A 294 -0.79 0.58 17.95
N VAL A 295 -0.82 -0.70 17.59
CA VAL A 295 -0.60 -1.82 18.49
C VAL A 295 0.55 -2.64 17.95
N GLY A 296 1.53 -2.89 18.78
CA GLY A 296 2.68 -3.69 18.40
C GLY A 296 3.26 -4.37 19.60
N ASN A 297 3.96 -5.45 19.32
CA ASN A 297 4.64 -6.23 20.34
C ASN A 297 6.14 -5.87 20.41
N LYS A 298 6.50 -4.78 19.70
CA LYS A 298 7.79 -4.10 19.66
C LYS A 298 7.99 -3.31 20.94
N LYS A 299 9.05 -3.64 21.69
CA LYS A 299 9.47 -2.88 22.88
C LYS A 299 10.02 -1.53 22.50
#